data_AF-A0A7S0A6U8-F1
#
_entry.id   AF-A0A7S0A6U8-F1
#
_cell.length_a   1.000
_cell.length_b   1.000
_cell.length_c   1.000
_cell.angle_alpha   90.00
_cell.angle_beta   90.00
_cell.angle_gamma   90.00
#
_symmetry.space_group_name_H-M   'P 1'
#
loop_
_entity.id
_entity.type
_entity.pdbx_description
1 polymer ?
#
loop_
_entity_poly.entity_id
_entity_poly.type
_entity_poly.pdbx_seq_one_letter_code
_entity_poly.pdbx_strand_id
1 'polypeptide(L)'
;ETQPLFTRGDGTFVCRRELARAQAAGEPPVRLPFFAVNDDYCDCPEDGSDEPGTDACELGRFYCANAGSVPQLVRTALLNDGVCDCCDGSDEWALEPPAAKCRAGACVAEAETIARRLARLLAAEAEGEQLGNAAAAELPEKLALLQGELVGVEAAAGTAKENLTSLVKAINSLSKKRQKEQKSKKPPKLANVIGGVNRTRAFCFPQGSPENLTFENNTFELNASCVEALACPYVCALFCQDSRAYNGTCVVWLPRNEPGAE
;
A
#
# COMPACT_ATOMS: atom_id res chain seq x y z
N GLU A 1 23.54 -22.06 27.14
CA GLU A 1 24.72 -22.92 27.43
C GLU A 1 24.59 -23.48 28.83
N THR A 2 24.30 -24.77 28.94
CA THR A 2 24.26 -25.51 30.22
C THR A 2 25.70 -25.84 30.62
N GLN A 3 26.33 -24.96 31.40
CA GLN A 3 27.60 -25.31 32.03
C GLN A 3 27.31 -26.32 33.17
N PRO A 4 28.02 -27.46 33.22
CA PRO A 4 27.90 -28.39 34.35
C PRO A 4 28.23 -27.67 35.64
N LEU A 5 27.47 -27.94 36.71
CA LEU A 5 27.76 -27.48 38.07
C LEU A 5 29.16 -28.02 38.45
N PHE A 6 30.17 -27.17 38.34
CA PHE A 6 31.56 -27.55 38.49
C PHE A 6 31.85 -27.93 39.95
N THR A 7 32.03 -29.22 40.23
CA THR A 7 32.93 -29.63 41.32
C THR A 7 34.35 -29.32 40.88
N ARG A 8 35.05 -28.43 41.58
CA ARG A 8 36.39 -27.99 41.19
C ARG A 8 37.48 -29.00 41.58
N GLY A 9 37.18 -30.31 41.52
CA GLY A 9 38.07 -31.42 41.90
C GLY A 9 38.52 -31.41 43.37
N ASP A 10 38.18 -30.38 44.14
CA ASP A 10 38.59 -30.11 45.53
C ASP A 10 37.46 -30.32 46.54
N GLY A 11 36.31 -30.83 46.09
CA GLY A 11 35.14 -31.08 46.95
C GLY A 11 34.39 -29.82 47.37
N THR A 12 34.65 -28.68 46.72
CA THR A 12 33.91 -27.43 46.98
C THR A 12 32.96 -27.09 45.83
N PHE A 13 31.80 -26.55 46.20
CA PHE A 13 30.78 -26.00 45.33
C PHE A 13 30.80 -24.46 45.41
N VAL A 14 30.39 -23.78 44.34
CA VAL A 14 30.33 -22.31 44.30
C VAL A 14 29.02 -21.94 43.63
N CYS A 15 28.25 -21.05 44.27
CA CYS A 15 27.00 -20.55 43.70
C CYS A 15 27.25 -19.90 42.33
N ARG A 16 26.40 -20.16 41.34
CA ARG A 16 26.62 -19.74 39.95
C ARG A 16 26.74 -18.21 39.78
N ARG A 17 25.91 -17.43 40.48
CA ARG A 17 25.94 -15.96 40.47
C ARG A 17 27.11 -15.40 41.26
N GLU A 18 27.47 -16.02 42.38
CA GLU A 18 28.67 -15.64 43.13
C GLU A 18 29.93 -15.85 42.29
N LEU A 19 30.02 -16.93 41.52
CA LEU A 19 31.14 -17.15 40.60
C LEU A 19 31.25 -16.04 39.56
N ALA A 20 30.12 -15.66 38.94
CA ALA A 20 30.08 -14.60 37.95
C ALA A 20 30.45 -13.22 38.54
N ARG A 21 29.94 -12.93 39.74
CA ARG A 21 30.24 -11.69 40.47
C ARG A 21 31.71 -11.63 40.90
N ALA A 22 32.24 -12.70 41.47
CA ALA A 22 33.61 -12.82 41.91
C ALA A 22 34.60 -12.62 40.74
N GLN A 23 34.31 -13.21 39.58
CA GLN A 23 35.08 -12.99 38.36
C GLN A 23 35.04 -11.54 37.88
N ALA A 24 33.89 -10.88 37.97
CA ALA A 24 33.74 -9.47 37.57
C ALA A 24 34.41 -8.49 38.55
N ALA A 25 34.41 -8.81 39.85
CA ALA A 25 34.98 -7.97 40.91
C ALA A 25 36.48 -8.23 41.18
N GLY A 26 37.04 -9.33 40.68
CA GLY A 26 38.41 -9.76 41.01
C GLY A 26 38.55 -10.27 42.45
N GLU A 27 37.44 -10.70 43.06
CA GLU A 27 37.39 -11.22 44.43
C GLU A 27 37.29 -12.75 44.42
N PRO A 28 37.72 -13.45 45.49
CA PRO A 28 37.53 -14.88 45.59
C PRO A 28 36.03 -15.20 45.81
N PRO A 29 35.45 -16.18 45.08
CA PRO A 29 34.07 -16.58 45.31
C PRO A 29 33.91 -17.32 46.65
N VAL A 30 32.75 -17.17 47.29
CA VAL A 30 32.37 -17.97 48.45
C VAL A 30 32.26 -19.44 48.00
N ARG A 31 32.72 -20.35 48.87
CA ARG A 31 32.80 -21.78 48.58
C ARG A 31 32.01 -22.54 49.62
N LEU A 32 31.07 -23.34 49.15
CA LEU A 32 30.28 -24.25 49.95
C LEU A 32 30.94 -25.64 49.94
N PRO A 33 30.88 -26.39 51.05
CA PRO A 33 31.27 -27.79 51.05
C PRO A 33 30.25 -28.62 50.25
N PHE A 34 30.69 -29.70 49.59
CA PHE A 34 29.78 -30.49 48.74
C PHE A 34 28.60 -31.15 49.48
N PHE A 35 28.67 -31.31 50.81
CA PHE A 35 27.54 -31.82 51.58
C PHE A 35 26.40 -30.81 51.72
N ALA A 36 26.66 -29.53 51.43
CA ALA A 36 25.68 -28.45 51.44
C ALA A 36 25.04 -28.27 50.05
N VAL A 37 24.91 -29.37 49.30
CA VAL A 37 24.29 -29.40 47.98
C VAL A 37 23.18 -30.44 48.06
N ASN A 38 21.95 -30.02 47.78
CA ASN A 38 20.73 -30.80 48.03
C ASN A 38 20.61 -31.25 49.49
N ASP A 39 20.93 -30.36 50.43
CA ASP A 39 20.85 -30.64 51.87
C ASP A 39 19.57 -30.09 52.52
N ASP A 40 18.64 -29.59 51.70
CA ASP A 40 17.36 -29.01 52.10
C ASP A 40 17.53 -27.65 52.83
N TYR A 41 18.66 -26.97 52.60
CA TYR A 41 18.93 -25.63 53.07
C TYR A 41 19.43 -24.73 51.93
N CYS A 42 18.95 -23.48 51.90
CA CYS A 42 19.32 -22.54 50.83
C CYS A 42 20.53 -21.68 51.22
N ASP A 43 21.72 -22.16 50.89
CA ASP A 43 23.00 -21.46 50.99
C ASP A 43 23.28 -20.49 49.83
N CYS A 44 22.67 -20.70 48.66
CA CYS A 44 22.78 -19.79 47.50
C CYS A 44 21.50 -18.97 47.24
N PRO A 45 21.12 -17.99 48.08
CA PRO A 45 19.84 -17.27 47.96
C PRO A 45 19.71 -16.44 46.68
N GLU A 46 20.84 -16.08 46.03
CA GLU A 46 20.81 -15.26 44.80
C GLU A 46 20.38 -16.05 43.55
N ASP A 47 20.55 -17.38 43.54
CA ASP A 47 20.32 -18.22 42.36
C ASP A 47 19.83 -19.66 42.61
N GLY A 48 19.83 -20.13 43.86
CA GLY A 48 19.40 -21.46 44.27
C GLY A 48 20.16 -22.61 43.61
N SER A 49 21.45 -22.41 43.31
CA SER A 49 22.25 -23.36 42.54
C SER A 49 22.79 -24.55 43.34
N ASP A 50 22.80 -24.44 44.66
CA ASP A 50 23.09 -25.46 45.67
C ASP A 50 21.95 -26.48 45.84
N GLU A 51 20.71 -26.07 45.62
CA GLU A 51 19.51 -26.90 45.80
C GLU A 51 18.81 -27.22 44.46
N PRO A 52 19.47 -27.85 43.47
CA PRO A 52 18.84 -28.21 42.19
C PRO A 52 17.86 -29.39 42.30
N GLY A 53 17.82 -30.07 43.43
CA GLY A 53 17.05 -31.28 43.69
C GLY A 53 16.33 -31.25 45.03
N THR A 54 15.99 -30.08 45.56
CA THR A 54 15.10 -29.89 46.72
C THR A 54 14.26 -28.62 46.47
N ASP A 55 13.26 -28.35 47.29
CA ASP A 55 12.44 -27.14 47.25
C ASP A 55 12.97 -26.00 48.14
N ALA A 56 14.15 -26.16 48.75
CA ALA A 56 14.66 -25.25 49.78
C ALA A 56 14.97 -23.82 49.29
N CYS A 57 15.30 -23.62 48.01
CA CYS A 57 15.57 -22.30 47.44
C CYS A 57 14.42 -21.79 46.55
N GLU A 58 13.93 -20.56 46.77
CA GLU A 58 12.86 -19.95 45.95
C GLU A 58 13.23 -19.73 44.48
N LEU A 59 14.50 -19.40 44.20
CA LEU A 59 15.02 -19.11 42.86
C LEU A 59 15.63 -20.35 42.17
N GLY A 60 15.62 -21.49 42.85
CA GLY A 60 16.16 -22.74 42.35
C GLY A 60 15.40 -23.25 41.12
N ARG A 61 16.08 -24.12 40.36
CA ARG A 61 15.49 -24.78 39.20
C ARG A 61 15.79 -26.27 39.22
N PHE A 62 14.74 -27.07 39.12
CA PHE A 62 14.81 -28.51 38.96
C PHE A 62 14.77 -28.90 37.49
N TYR A 63 15.53 -29.94 37.12
CA TYR A 63 15.63 -30.43 35.75
C TYR A 63 14.81 -31.71 35.57
N CYS A 64 13.70 -31.60 34.83
CA CYS A 64 12.97 -32.78 34.36
C CYS A 64 13.67 -33.33 33.12
N ALA A 65 14.13 -34.57 33.17
CA ALA A 65 14.70 -35.24 32.01
C ALA A 65 13.63 -35.49 30.93
N ASN A 66 12.38 -35.73 31.35
CA ASN A 66 11.22 -35.94 30.50
C ASN A 66 11.50 -36.98 29.41
N ALA A 67 11.98 -38.16 29.81
CA ALA A 67 12.39 -39.20 28.86
C ALA A 67 11.25 -39.54 27.87
N GLY A 68 11.53 -39.34 26.58
CA GLY A 68 10.52 -39.50 25.52
C GLY A 68 9.72 -38.25 25.16
N SER A 69 9.99 -37.10 25.80
CA SER A 69 9.49 -35.75 25.48
C SER A 69 10.65 -34.74 25.48
N VAL A 70 10.34 -33.45 25.65
CA VAL A 70 11.31 -32.36 25.70
C VAL A 70 11.74 -32.12 27.16
N PRO A 71 13.06 -32.13 27.47
CA PRO A 71 13.54 -31.77 28.80
C PRO A 71 13.16 -30.34 29.17
N GLN A 72 12.83 -30.10 30.45
CA GLN A 72 12.42 -28.78 30.92
C GLN A 72 13.00 -28.45 32.29
N LEU A 73 13.03 -27.16 32.60
CA LEU A 73 13.37 -26.66 33.93
C LEU A 73 12.11 -26.15 34.62
N VAL A 74 11.80 -26.72 35.78
CA VAL A 74 10.72 -26.26 36.66
C VAL A 74 11.29 -25.51 37.85
N ARG A 75 10.46 -24.72 38.54
CA ARG A 75 10.89 -24.04 39.77
C ARG A 75 10.95 -25.06 40.90
N THR A 76 11.95 -24.96 41.75
CA THR A 76 12.11 -25.81 42.95
C THR A 76 10.93 -25.70 43.91
N ALA A 77 10.27 -24.54 43.98
CA ALA A 77 9.03 -24.34 44.74
C ALA A 77 7.82 -25.19 44.27
N LEU A 78 7.95 -25.89 43.14
CA LEU A 78 6.95 -26.82 42.62
C LEU A 78 7.31 -28.28 42.89
N LEU A 79 8.46 -28.56 43.51
CA LEU A 79 8.81 -29.94 43.86
C LEU A 79 8.01 -30.38 45.07
N ASN A 80 7.46 -31.58 44.96
CA ASN A 80 6.69 -32.24 46.01
C ASN A 80 5.49 -31.42 46.50
N ASP A 81 4.90 -30.60 45.62
CA ASP A 81 3.75 -29.73 45.94
C ASP A 81 2.39 -30.45 45.74
N GLY A 82 2.42 -31.67 45.19
CA GLY A 82 1.26 -32.50 44.92
C GLY A 82 0.72 -32.40 43.50
N VAL A 83 1.35 -31.58 42.65
CA VAL A 83 1.03 -31.36 41.24
C VAL A 83 2.14 -31.93 40.38
N CYS A 84 1.79 -32.57 39.26
CA CYS A 84 2.78 -33.10 38.33
C CYS A 84 3.07 -32.05 37.24
N ASP A 85 4.15 -31.31 37.40
CA ASP A 85 4.69 -30.35 36.43
C ASP A 85 5.66 -31.01 35.44
N CYS A 86 6.45 -31.99 35.89
CA CYS A 86 7.23 -32.83 34.98
C CYS A 86 6.35 -33.92 34.35
N CYS A 87 6.45 -34.13 33.03
CA CYS A 87 5.68 -35.20 32.37
C CYS A 87 6.16 -36.60 32.80
N ASP A 88 7.37 -36.72 33.31
CA ASP A 88 7.92 -37.96 33.85
C ASP A 88 7.60 -38.15 35.35
N GLY A 89 7.00 -37.15 36.00
CA GLY A 89 6.67 -37.13 37.42
C GLY A 89 7.87 -37.09 38.36
N SER A 90 9.06 -36.73 37.85
CA SER A 90 10.30 -36.70 38.65
C SER A 90 10.34 -35.60 39.72
N ASP A 91 9.44 -34.64 39.63
CA ASP A 91 9.23 -33.54 40.58
C ASP A 91 8.55 -33.95 41.90
N GLU A 92 7.83 -35.07 41.92
CA GLU A 92 6.97 -35.51 43.03
C GLU A 92 7.50 -36.76 43.75
N TRP A 93 8.83 -36.91 43.88
CA TRP A 93 9.45 -38.12 44.43
C TRP A 93 9.19 -38.34 45.93
N ALA A 94 8.90 -37.28 46.70
CA ALA A 94 8.84 -37.32 48.17
C ALA A 94 7.42 -37.59 48.66
N LEU A 95 6.42 -37.50 47.79
CA LEU A 95 5.01 -37.66 48.15
C LEU A 95 4.57 -39.12 48.13
N GLU A 96 4.36 -39.73 49.30
CA GLU A 96 3.77 -41.07 49.39
C GLU A 96 2.24 -41.05 49.11
N PRO A 97 1.72 -41.87 48.17
CA PRO A 97 2.44 -42.86 47.37
C PRO A 97 3.27 -42.25 46.20
N PRO A 98 4.55 -42.65 46.04
CA PRO A 98 5.69 -41.89 45.48
C PRO A 98 5.74 -41.64 43.96
N ALA A 99 4.63 -41.79 43.25
CA ALA A 99 4.53 -41.57 41.80
C ALA A 99 3.13 -41.91 41.27
N ALA A 100 2.29 -42.56 42.08
CA ALA A 100 1.00 -43.10 41.65
C ALA A 100 -0.02 -42.02 41.24
N LYS A 101 0.23 -40.74 41.56
CA LYS A 101 -0.58 -39.61 41.10
C LYS A 101 -0.20 -39.13 39.70
N CYS A 102 1.08 -39.20 39.31
CA CYS A 102 1.51 -38.72 38.01
C CYS A 102 1.21 -39.75 36.92
N ARG A 103 0.69 -39.25 35.78
CA ARG A 103 0.20 -40.11 34.71
C ARG A 103 1.37 -40.81 34.02
N ALA A 104 1.42 -42.14 34.12
CA ALA A 104 2.34 -42.95 33.34
C ALA A 104 2.18 -42.69 31.83
N GLY A 105 3.29 -42.49 31.12
CA GLY A 105 3.30 -42.24 29.68
C GLY A 105 2.89 -40.82 29.27
N ALA A 106 2.77 -39.87 30.20
CA ALA A 106 2.46 -38.47 29.86
C ALA A 106 3.49 -37.86 28.90
N CYS A 107 4.79 -38.13 29.08
CA CYS A 107 5.82 -37.66 28.14
C CYS A 107 5.60 -38.15 26.70
N VAL A 108 5.22 -39.42 26.50
CA VAL A 108 4.97 -39.95 25.15
C VAL A 108 3.75 -39.26 24.53
N ALA A 109 2.68 -39.09 25.30
CA ALA A 109 1.47 -38.41 24.83
C ALA A 109 1.71 -36.93 24.50
N GLU A 110 2.56 -36.26 25.29
CA GLU A 110 3.01 -34.90 25.03
C GLU A 110 3.83 -34.84 23.73
N ALA A 111 4.82 -35.70 23.57
CA ALA A 111 5.67 -35.77 22.39
C ALA A 111 4.87 -36.03 21.11
N GLU A 112 3.88 -36.94 21.15
CA GLU A 112 2.95 -37.16 20.03
C GLU A 112 2.13 -35.91 19.69
N THR A 113 1.77 -35.12 20.70
CA THR A 113 1.01 -33.88 20.51
C THR A 113 1.89 -32.80 19.88
N ILE A 114 3.13 -32.66 20.36
CA ILE A 114 4.15 -31.77 19.78
C ILE A 114 4.43 -32.17 18.34
N ALA A 115 4.67 -33.45 18.07
CA ALA A 115 4.95 -33.98 16.73
C ALA A 115 3.80 -33.69 15.76
N ARG A 116 2.55 -33.92 16.18
CA ARG A 116 1.36 -33.61 15.35
C ARG A 116 1.24 -32.12 15.05
N ARG A 117 1.50 -31.25 16.02
CA ARG A 117 1.45 -29.80 15.82
C ARG A 117 2.55 -29.34 14.88
N LEU A 118 3.77 -29.85 15.05
CA LEU A 118 4.91 -29.53 14.19
C LEU A 118 4.67 -30.00 12.76
N ALA A 119 4.14 -31.21 12.57
CA ALA A 119 3.81 -31.73 11.23
C ALA A 119 2.81 -30.83 10.49
N ARG A 120 1.82 -30.26 11.19
CA ARG A 120 0.87 -29.30 10.59
C ARG A 120 1.54 -28.00 10.18
N LEU A 121 2.44 -27.48 11.01
CA LEU A 121 3.17 -26.24 10.70
C LEU A 121 4.09 -26.44 9.49
N LEU A 122 4.83 -27.55 9.45
CA LEU A 122 5.70 -27.89 8.33
C LEU A 122 4.92 -28.10 7.02
N ALA A 123 3.73 -28.71 7.10
CA ALA A 123 2.86 -28.86 5.94
C ALA A 123 2.37 -27.50 5.41
N ALA A 124 1.96 -26.60 6.31
CA ALA A 124 1.54 -25.25 5.93
C ALA A 124 2.69 -24.41 5.35
N GLU A 125 3.90 -24.57 5.89
CA GLU A 125 5.11 -23.92 5.36
C GLU A 125 5.42 -24.42 3.95
N ALA A 126 5.40 -25.74 3.73
CA ALA A 126 5.62 -26.34 2.42
C ALA A 126 4.56 -25.91 1.39
N GLU A 127 3.29 -25.84 1.78
CA GLU A 127 2.21 -25.33 0.93
C GLU A 127 2.43 -23.85 0.59
N GLY A 128 2.76 -23.03 1.58
CA GLY A 128 3.06 -21.61 1.39
C GLY A 128 4.25 -21.38 0.47
N GLU A 129 5.31 -22.19 0.59
CA GLU A 129 6.47 -22.15 -0.29
C GLU A 129 6.10 -22.51 -1.73
N GLN A 130 5.30 -23.56 -1.94
CA GLN A 130 4.84 -23.93 -3.29
C GLN A 130 4.01 -22.84 -3.95
N LEU A 131 3.06 -22.23 -3.22
CA LEU A 131 2.27 -21.11 -3.72
C LEU A 131 3.14 -19.89 -4.01
N GLY A 132 4.11 -19.59 -3.14
CA GLY A 132 5.07 -18.51 -3.33
C GLY A 132 5.91 -18.71 -4.60
N ASN A 133 6.42 -19.92 -4.80
CA ASN A 133 7.20 -20.27 -5.99
C ASN A 133 6.36 -20.20 -7.27
N ALA A 134 5.11 -20.67 -7.24
CA ALA A 134 4.20 -20.57 -8.38
C ALA A 134 3.90 -19.10 -8.73
N ALA A 135 3.60 -18.26 -7.73
CA ALA A 135 3.38 -16.83 -7.94
C ALA A 135 4.64 -16.13 -8.48
N ALA A 136 5.81 -16.47 -7.96
CA ALA A 136 7.09 -15.94 -8.45
C ALA A 136 7.38 -16.33 -9.91
N ALA A 137 6.96 -17.52 -10.34
CA ALA A 137 7.10 -17.97 -11.73
C ALA A 137 6.22 -17.17 -12.71
N GLU A 138 5.05 -16.66 -12.27
CA GLU A 138 4.17 -15.84 -13.10
C GLU A 138 4.58 -14.35 -13.17
N LEU A 139 5.36 -13.87 -12.20
CA LEU A 139 5.81 -12.47 -12.13
C LEU A 139 6.54 -11.98 -13.39
N PRO A 140 7.54 -12.69 -13.97
CA PRO A 140 8.30 -12.18 -15.11
C PRO A 140 7.43 -11.96 -16.35
N GLU A 141 6.44 -12.82 -16.60
CA GLU A 141 5.52 -12.65 -17.74
C GLU A 141 4.66 -11.41 -17.57
N LYS A 142 4.05 -11.22 -16.39
CA LYS A 142 3.24 -10.03 -16.08
C LYS A 142 4.08 -8.75 -16.14
N LEU A 143 5.33 -8.82 -15.68
CA LEU A 143 6.26 -7.70 -15.69
C LEU A 143 6.64 -7.32 -17.12
N ALA A 144 6.91 -8.30 -17.99
CA ALA A 144 7.17 -8.06 -19.41
C ALA A 144 5.96 -7.42 -20.12
N LEU A 145 4.75 -7.88 -19.81
CA LEU A 145 3.51 -7.32 -20.37
C LEU A 145 3.32 -5.85 -19.94
N LEU A 146 3.42 -5.57 -18.64
CA LEU A 146 3.30 -4.21 -18.11
C LEU A 146 4.39 -3.27 -18.65
N GLN A 147 5.61 -3.77 -18.82
CA GLN A 147 6.69 -3.00 -19.45
C GLN A 147 6.35 -2.65 -20.91
N GLY A 148 5.77 -3.59 -21.66
CA GLY A 148 5.30 -3.33 -23.02
C GLY A 148 4.20 -2.27 -23.08
N GLU A 149 3.21 -2.35 -22.19
CA GLU A 149 2.15 -1.34 -22.08
C GLU A 149 2.70 0.04 -21.70
N LEU A 150 3.65 0.11 -20.78
CA LEU A 150 4.30 1.36 -20.37
C LEU A 150 4.95 2.07 -21.56
N VAL A 151 5.71 1.33 -22.39
CA VAL A 151 6.34 1.88 -23.60
C VAL A 151 5.30 2.41 -24.58
N GLY A 152 4.17 1.69 -24.75
CA GLY A 152 3.07 2.13 -25.62
C GLY A 152 2.41 3.42 -25.14
N VAL A 153 2.16 3.53 -23.83
CA VAL A 153 1.59 4.73 -23.21
C VAL A 153 2.55 5.92 -23.31
N GLU A 154 3.85 5.71 -23.10
CA GLU A 154 4.86 6.76 -23.26
C GLU A 154 4.94 7.29 -24.69
N ALA A 155 4.88 6.40 -25.69
CA ALA A 155 4.84 6.79 -27.10
C ALA A 155 3.59 7.64 -27.42
N ALA A 156 2.42 7.21 -26.95
CA ALA A 156 1.18 7.96 -27.11
C ALA A 156 1.24 9.34 -26.43
N ALA A 157 1.78 9.41 -25.20
CA ALA A 157 1.98 10.68 -24.50
C ALA A 157 2.93 11.62 -25.25
N GLY A 158 3.99 11.09 -25.87
CA GLY A 158 4.91 11.83 -26.73
C GLY A 158 4.19 12.48 -27.92
N THR A 159 3.41 11.70 -28.67
CA THR A 159 2.64 12.22 -29.81
C THR A 159 1.60 13.27 -29.40
N ALA A 160 0.90 13.06 -28.28
CA ALA A 160 -0.05 14.01 -27.74
C ALA A 160 0.63 15.34 -27.36
N LYS A 161 1.84 15.29 -26.79
CA LYS A 161 2.63 16.47 -26.46
C LYS A 161 3.04 17.24 -27.71
N GLU A 162 3.49 16.56 -28.77
CA GLU A 162 3.82 17.21 -30.04
C GLU A 162 2.60 17.89 -30.66
N ASN A 163 1.47 17.18 -30.73
CA ASN A 163 0.20 17.72 -31.21
C ASN A 163 -0.22 18.96 -30.41
N LEU A 164 -0.15 18.90 -29.07
CA LEU A 164 -0.45 20.03 -28.21
C LEU A 164 0.44 21.24 -28.50
N THR A 165 1.76 21.04 -28.66
CA THR A 165 2.66 22.16 -29.01
C THR A 165 2.34 22.77 -30.36
N SER A 166 1.93 21.97 -31.34
CA SER A 166 1.53 22.46 -32.67
C SER A 166 0.25 23.31 -32.59
N LEU A 167 -0.76 22.85 -31.83
CA LEU A 167 -2.02 23.55 -31.62
C LEU A 167 -1.80 24.87 -30.87
N VAL A 168 -0.95 24.88 -29.85
CA VAL A 168 -0.59 26.11 -29.12
C VAL A 168 0.08 27.14 -30.04
N LYS A 169 0.99 26.70 -30.93
CA LYS A 169 1.60 27.59 -31.93
C LYS A 169 0.55 28.14 -32.90
N ALA A 170 -0.39 27.30 -33.36
CA ALA A 170 -1.47 27.73 -34.25
C ALA A 170 -2.37 28.77 -33.58
N ILE A 171 -2.83 28.52 -32.34
CA ILE A 171 -3.64 29.47 -31.55
C ILE A 171 -2.91 30.80 -31.36
N ASN A 172 -1.62 30.78 -31.03
CA ASN A 172 -0.83 32.01 -30.86
C ASN A 172 -0.67 32.79 -32.18
N SER A 173 -0.61 32.10 -33.32
CA SER A 173 -0.56 32.77 -34.62
C SER A 173 -1.90 33.42 -34.98
N LEU A 174 -3.02 32.74 -34.69
CA LEU A 174 -4.37 33.23 -34.91
C LEU A 174 -4.70 34.40 -33.99
N SER A 175 -4.31 34.34 -32.71
CA SER A 175 -4.51 35.44 -31.75
C SER A 175 -3.77 36.71 -32.20
N LYS A 176 -2.53 36.58 -32.70
CA LYS A 176 -1.77 37.71 -33.27
C LYS A 176 -2.42 38.27 -34.54
N LYS A 177 -2.92 37.42 -35.44
CA LYS A 177 -3.69 37.85 -36.62
C LYS A 177 -4.92 38.64 -36.20
N ARG A 178 -5.72 38.09 -35.27
CA ARG A 178 -6.92 38.74 -34.73
C ARG A 178 -6.60 40.08 -34.07
N GLN A 179 -5.53 40.19 -33.29
CA GLN A 179 -5.12 41.47 -32.69
C GLN A 179 -4.71 42.52 -33.72
N LYS A 180 -4.05 42.13 -34.83
CA LYS A 180 -3.73 43.04 -35.94
C LYS A 180 -4.99 43.48 -36.69
N GLU A 181 -5.90 42.53 -36.94
CA GLU A 181 -7.24 42.75 -37.48
C GLU A 181 -8.19 43.48 -36.54
N GLN A 182 -7.84 43.66 -35.26
CA GLN A 182 -8.53 44.52 -34.29
C GLN A 182 -7.90 45.91 -34.15
N LYS A 183 -6.69 46.15 -34.70
CA LYS A 183 -6.00 47.45 -34.67
C LYS A 183 -5.96 48.19 -36.02
N SER A 184 -6.15 47.50 -37.14
CA SER A 184 -6.20 48.09 -38.49
C SER A 184 -7.39 49.06 -38.68
N LYS A 185 -7.22 50.27 -39.23
CA LYS A 185 -8.38 51.15 -39.53
C LYS A 185 -9.07 50.86 -40.88
N LYS A 186 -8.70 49.76 -41.56
CA LYS A 186 -9.26 49.39 -42.86
C LYS A 186 -10.66 48.78 -42.70
N PRO A 187 -11.65 49.13 -43.54
CA PRO A 187 -12.94 48.48 -43.55
C PRO A 187 -12.75 46.97 -43.85
N PRO A 188 -13.54 46.08 -43.22
CA PRO A 188 -13.44 44.65 -43.46
C PRO A 188 -13.66 44.35 -44.95
N LYS A 189 -12.81 43.48 -45.52
CA LYS A 189 -13.05 42.99 -46.88
C LYS A 189 -14.21 42.00 -46.81
N LEU A 190 -15.37 42.42 -47.28
CA LEU A 190 -16.49 41.50 -47.52
C LEU A 190 -16.02 40.41 -48.49
N ALA A 191 -16.15 39.15 -48.08
CA ALA A 191 -15.84 38.02 -48.93
C ALA A 191 -16.84 38.00 -50.10
N ASN A 192 -16.33 38.10 -51.32
CA ASN A 192 -17.15 38.07 -52.52
C ASN A 192 -17.43 36.60 -52.86
N VAL A 193 -18.58 36.08 -52.42
CA VAL A 193 -18.97 34.69 -52.66
C VAL A 193 -19.83 34.63 -53.92
N ILE A 194 -19.28 34.13 -55.03
CA ILE A 194 -19.96 34.01 -56.33
C ILE A 194 -21.13 33.02 -56.21
N GLY A 195 -22.31 33.43 -56.72
CA GLY A 195 -23.65 32.83 -56.57
C GLY A 195 -23.77 31.32 -56.85
N GLY A 196 -24.59 30.64 -56.04
CA GLY A 196 -25.03 29.25 -56.23
C GLY A 196 -26.37 29.02 -55.53
N VAL A 197 -27.22 28.16 -56.08
CA VAL A 197 -28.58 27.84 -55.60
C VAL A 197 -28.52 27.32 -54.14
N ASN A 198 -29.47 27.72 -53.28
CA ASN A 198 -29.51 27.59 -51.81
C ASN A 198 -28.75 28.67 -51.02
N ARG A 199 -29.15 29.95 -51.15
CA ARG A 199 -28.57 31.05 -50.36
C ARG A 199 -29.61 32.03 -49.82
N THR A 200 -29.42 32.47 -48.57
CA THR A 200 -30.25 33.48 -47.88
C THR A 200 -29.44 34.76 -47.69
N ARG A 201 -30.10 35.94 -47.75
CA ARG A 201 -29.43 37.24 -47.56
C ARG A 201 -29.51 37.70 -46.10
N ALA A 202 -28.38 38.08 -45.53
CA ALA A 202 -28.28 38.65 -44.18
C ALA A 202 -27.79 40.10 -44.20
N PHE A 203 -28.19 40.87 -43.17
CA PHE A 203 -27.87 42.28 -43.03
C PHE A 203 -27.27 42.57 -41.63
N CYS A 204 -26.07 43.16 -41.59
CA CYS A 204 -25.45 43.63 -40.33
C CYS A 204 -25.68 45.15 -40.18
N PHE A 205 -26.20 45.58 -39.02
CA PHE A 205 -26.26 47.01 -38.66
C PHE A 205 -25.01 47.43 -37.88
N PRO A 206 -24.18 48.38 -38.38
CA PRO A 206 -23.08 48.92 -37.61
C PRO A 206 -23.57 49.89 -36.52
N GLN A 207 -22.90 49.91 -35.38
CA GLN A 207 -23.16 50.80 -34.26
C GLN A 207 -22.70 52.21 -34.61
N GLY A 208 -23.62 53.19 -34.58
CA GLY A 208 -23.34 54.59 -34.95
C GLY A 208 -23.45 54.91 -36.45
N SER A 209 -24.06 54.04 -37.26
CA SER A 209 -24.29 54.35 -38.67
C SER A 209 -25.30 55.50 -38.85
N PRO A 210 -25.08 56.43 -39.81
CA PRO A 210 -26.07 57.44 -40.14
C PRO A 210 -27.35 56.77 -40.64
N GLU A 211 -28.51 57.40 -40.44
CA GLU A 211 -29.85 56.90 -40.77
C GLU A 211 -30.05 56.54 -42.26
N ASN A 212 -29.08 56.83 -43.14
CA ASN A 212 -29.08 56.50 -44.57
C ASN A 212 -28.03 55.43 -44.95
N LEU A 213 -28.13 54.25 -44.37
CA LEU A 213 -27.49 53.05 -44.96
C LEU A 213 -28.46 52.43 -45.97
N THR A 214 -28.13 52.52 -47.26
CA THR A 214 -28.92 51.89 -48.32
C THR A 214 -28.68 50.38 -48.37
N PHE A 215 -29.77 49.64 -48.63
CA PHE A 215 -29.87 48.17 -48.58
C PHE A 215 -28.83 47.42 -49.44
N GLU A 216 -28.34 48.05 -50.51
CA GLU A 216 -27.47 47.41 -51.50
C GLU A 216 -26.00 47.32 -51.05
N ASN A 217 -25.55 48.19 -50.13
CA ASN A 217 -24.12 48.29 -49.81
C ASN A 217 -23.65 47.33 -48.70
N ASN A 218 -24.56 46.73 -47.93
CA ASN A 218 -24.24 45.93 -46.72
C ASN A 218 -24.92 44.54 -46.67
N THR A 219 -25.38 44.03 -47.82
CA THR A 219 -25.94 42.67 -47.90
C THR A 219 -24.86 41.65 -48.26
N PHE A 220 -24.90 40.49 -47.63
CA PHE A 220 -24.07 39.34 -48.01
C PHE A 220 -24.90 38.05 -48.03
N GLU A 221 -24.45 37.10 -48.85
CA GLU A 221 -25.12 35.81 -49.03
C GLU A 221 -24.56 34.77 -48.06
N LEU A 222 -25.45 34.09 -47.33
CA LEU A 222 -25.16 32.94 -46.51
C LEU A 222 -25.61 31.67 -47.24
N ASN A 223 -24.86 30.58 -47.10
CA ASN A 223 -25.27 29.28 -47.62
C ASN A 223 -26.46 28.75 -46.81
N ALA A 224 -27.47 28.13 -47.44
CA ALA A 224 -28.74 27.77 -46.80
C ALA A 224 -28.65 26.69 -45.71
N SER A 225 -27.45 26.27 -45.30
CA SER A 225 -27.24 25.37 -44.15
C SER A 225 -27.68 25.97 -42.81
N CYS A 226 -28.09 27.25 -42.75
CA CYS A 226 -28.81 27.83 -41.62
C CYS A 226 -30.27 27.35 -41.53
N VAL A 227 -30.52 26.04 -41.69
CA VAL A 227 -31.87 25.44 -41.86
C VAL A 227 -32.70 25.47 -40.57
N GLU A 228 -32.12 25.81 -39.43
CA GLU A 228 -32.89 26.05 -38.20
C GLU A 228 -32.93 27.55 -37.88
N ALA A 229 -34.13 28.12 -37.86
CA ALA A 229 -34.38 29.54 -37.56
C ALA A 229 -33.72 30.02 -36.25
N LEU A 230 -33.48 29.10 -35.31
CA LEU A 230 -32.82 29.34 -34.04
C LEU A 230 -31.29 29.45 -34.13
N ALA A 231 -30.67 28.87 -35.16
CA ALA A 231 -29.22 28.92 -35.39
C ALA A 231 -28.80 30.13 -36.24
N CYS A 232 -29.71 30.68 -37.04
CA CYS A 232 -29.47 31.85 -37.89
C CYS A 232 -28.92 33.07 -37.12
N PRO A 233 -29.42 33.45 -35.93
CA PRO A 233 -28.88 34.58 -35.16
C PRO A 233 -27.43 34.36 -34.73
N TYR A 234 -27.06 33.14 -34.35
CA TYR A 234 -25.70 32.80 -33.91
C TYR A 234 -24.70 32.78 -35.05
N VAL A 235 -25.08 32.17 -36.19
CA VAL A 235 -24.26 32.20 -37.41
C VAL A 235 -24.09 33.64 -37.88
N CYS A 236 -25.17 34.43 -37.90
CA CYS A 236 -25.08 35.82 -38.29
C CYS A 236 -24.23 36.66 -37.32
N ALA A 237 -24.34 36.45 -36.00
CA ALA A 237 -23.49 37.12 -35.02
C ALA A 237 -22.01 36.76 -35.20
N LEU A 238 -21.69 35.50 -35.53
CA LEU A 238 -20.33 35.05 -35.86
C LEU A 238 -19.78 35.75 -37.12
N PHE A 239 -20.59 35.88 -38.17
CA PHE A 239 -20.17 36.57 -39.40
C PHE A 239 -20.14 38.09 -39.26
N CYS A 240 -21.02 38.70 -38.45
CA CYS A 240 -21.00 40.13 -38.15
C CYS A 240 -19.93 40.51 -37.09
N GLN A 241 -19.39 39.56 -36.31
CA GLN A 241 -18.35 39.80 -35.30
C GLN A 241 -17.00 40.24 -35.88
N ASP A 242 -16.75 40.00 -37.18
CA ASP A 242 -15.60 40.55 -37.91
C ASP A 242 -15.74 42.07 -38.20
N SER A 243 -16.92 42.64 -37.98
CA SER A 243 -17.14 44.10 -38.05
C SER A 243 -17.01 44.71 -36.66
N ARG A 244 -16.06 45.63 -36.48
CA ARG A 244 -15.76 46.29 -35.19
C ARG A 244 -16.85 47.23 -34.65
N ALA A 245 -18.04 47.17 -35.23
CA ALA A 245 -19.19 47.98 -34.88
C ALA A 245 -20.47 47.14 -34.84
N TYR A 246 -20.44 45.86 -34.45
CA TYR A 246 -21.70 45.09 -34.37
C TYR A 246 -22.54 45.51 -33.17
N ASN A 247 -23.76 46.03 -33.39
CA ASN A 247 -24.69 46.47 -32.35
C ASN A 247 -25.54 45.32 -31.74
N GLY A 248 -25.16 44.06 -31.95
CA GLY A 248 -25.89 42.90 -31.40
C GLY A 248 -27.18 42.53 -32.15
N THR A 249 -27.53 43.22 -33.23
CA THR A 249 -28.75 42.98 -34.02
C THR A 249 -28.42 42.53 -35.44
N CYS A 250 -28.86 41.33 -35.82
CA CYS A 250 -28.86 40.84 -37.20
C CYS A 250 -30.28 40.43 -37.60
N VAL A 251 -30.70 40.81 -38.80
CA VAL A 251 -31.99 40.42 -39.38
C VAL A 251 -31.72 39.54 -40.60
N VAL A 252 -32.31 38.34 -40.60
CA VAL A 252 -32.26 37.39 -41.72
C VAL A 252 -33.52 37.58 -42.54
N TRP A 253 -33.38 37.94 -43.82
CA TRP A 253 -34.53 38.10 -44.70
C TRP A 253 -34.89 36.75 -45.29
N LEU A 254 -35.97 36.16 -44.78
CA LEU A 254 -36.65 35.08 -45.48
C LEU A 254 -37.47 35.73 -46.60
N PRO A 255 -37.32 35.32 -47.87
CA PRO A 255 -38.23 35.78 -48.91
C PRO A 255 -39.64 35.47 -48.43
N ARG A 256 -40.46 36.52 -48.27
CA ARG A 256 -41.88 36.32 -47.97
C ARG A 256 -42.42 35.47 -49.11
N ASN A 257 -42.90 34.28 -48.79
CA ASN A 257 -43.86 33.61 -49.65
C ASN A 257 -44.96 34.65 -49.92
N GLU A 258 -45.21 34.92 -51.20
CA GLU A 258 -46.44 35.60 -51.60
C GLU A 258 -47.63 34.89 -50.92
N PRO A 259 -48.70 35.62 -50.57
CA PRO A 259 -49.81 35.04 -49.83
C PRO A 259 -50.50 33.98 -50.70
N GLY A 260 -50.18 32.70 -50.47
CA GLY A 260 -50.79 31.59 -51.22
C GLY A 260 -49.92 30.34 -51.41
N ALA A 261 -49.13 29.93 -50.42
CA ALA A 261 -48.50 28.61 -50.42
C ALA A 261 -48.76 27.93 -49.07
N GLU A 262 -49.63 26.93 -49.09
CA GLU A 262 -49.90 25.97 -48.00
C GLU A 262 -48.63 25.24 -47.55
#